data_AF-W1YTV2-F1
#
_entry.id   AF-W1YTV2-F1
#
_cell.length_a   1.000
_cell.length_b   1.000
_cell.length_c   1.000
_cell.angle_alpha   90.00
_cell.angle_beta   90.00
_cell.angle_gamma   90.00
#
_symmetry.space_group_name_H-M   'P 1'
#
loop_
_entity.id
_entity.type
_entity.pdbx_description
1 polymer ?
#
loop_
_entity_poly.entity_id
_entity_poly.type
_entity_poly.pdbx_seq_one_letter_code
_entity_poly.pdbx_strand_id
1 'polypeptide(L)' 'MEINLADSAFVMICSAMVFFMTPGLAFFYAGMVRRKNVLNTLMASFFCCGLASLLWVIIG' A
#
# COMPACT_ATOMS: atom_id res chain seq x y z
N MET A 1 -16.76 -23.90 10.41
CA MET A 1 -16.81 -22.50 9.95
C MET A 1 -17.07 -22.55 8.46
N GLU A 2 -18.29 -22.25 8.02
CA GLU A 2 -18.53 -22.06 6.58
C GLU A 2 -17.94 -20.71 6.17
N ILE A 3 -17.24 -20.71 5.03
CA ILE A 3 -16.72 -19.49 4.43
C ILE A 3 -17.84 -18.90 3.59
N ASN A 4 -18.39 -17.77 4.02
CA ASN A 4 -19.32 -17.01 3.19
C ASN A 4 -18.54 -16.35 2.05
N LEU A 5 -18.89 -16.72 0.82
CA LEU A 5 -18.25 -16.22 -0.40
C LEU A 5 -18.47 -14.71 -0.60
N ALA A 6 -19.64 -14.19 -0.22
CA ALA A 6 -19.95 -12.76 -0.34
C ALA A 6 -19.08 -11.93 0.62
N ASP A 7 -18.95 -12.39 1.86
CA ASP A 7 -18.13 -11.72 2.88
C ASP A 7 -16.65 -11.78 2.51
N SER A 8 -16.19 -12.92 1.99
CA SER A 8 -14.80 -13.09 1.55
C SER A 8 -14.45 -12.19 0.37
N ALA A 9 -15.35 -12.08 -0.62
CA ALA A 9 -15.18 -11.17 -1.75
C ALA A 9 -15.16 -9.71 -1.29
N PHE A 10 -16.03 -9.33 -0.36
CA PHE A 10 -16.06 -7.99 0.21
C PHE A 10 -14.73 -7.66 0.91
N VAL A 11 -14.24 -8.56 1.78
CA VAL A 11 -12.97 -8.37 2.49
C VAL A 11 -11.79 -8.26 1.51
N MET A 12 -11.74 -9.09 0.46
CA MET A 12 -10.68 -8.98 -0.55
C MET A 12 -10.68 -7.63 -1.28
N ILE A 13 -11.86 -7.09 -1.60
CA ILE A 13 -11.99 -5.76 -2.20
C ILE A 13 -11.53 -4.68 -1.20
N CYS A 14 -11.96 -4.76 0.05
CA CYS A 14 -11.51 -3.84 1.10
C CYS A 14 -9.98 -3.88 1.27
N SER A 15 -9.37 -5.06 1.31
CA SER A 15 -7.91 -5.22 1.39
C SER A 15 -7.19 -4.59 0.21
N ALA A 16 -7.71 -4.75 -1.01
CA ALA A 16 -7.15 -4.09 -2.19
C ALA A 16 -7.24 -2.56 -2.10
N MET A 17 -8.37 -2.01 -1.61
CA MET A 17 -8.53 -0.58 -1.41
C MET A 17 -7.55 -0.02 -0.37
N VAL A 18 -7.34 -0.73 0.74
CA VAL A 18 -6.36 -0.35 1.77
C VAL A 18 -4.95 -0.41 1.21
N PHE A 19 -4.62 -1.43 0.41
CA PHE A 19 -3.32 -1.54 -0.25
C PHE A 19 -3.03 -0.33 -1.16
N PHE A 20 -4.04 0.21 -1.84
CA PHE A 20 -3.92 1.42 -2.65
C PHE A 20 -3.70 2.72 -1.85
N MET A 21 -3.92 2.73 -0.53
CA MET A 21 -3.67 3.94 0.29
C MET A 21 -2.18 4.29 0.34
N THR A 22 -1.28 3.30 0.45
CA THR A 22 0.17 3.53 0.53
C THR A 22 0.75 4.24 -0.71
N PRO A 23 0.45 3.83 -1.96
CA PRO A 23 0.82 4.61 -3.14
C PRO A 23 0.06 5.94 -3.23
N GLY A 24 -1.19 6.02 -2.74
CA GLY A 24 -1.93 7.30 -2.65
C GLY A 24 -1.20 8.32 -1.78
N LEU A 25 -0.70 7.91 -0.61
CA LEU A 25 0.15 8.72 0.25
C LEU A 25 1.47 9.08 -0.42
N ALA A 26 2.09 8.14 -1.16
CA ALA A 26 3.33 8.41 -1.90
C ALA A 26 3.16 9.58 -2.87
N PHE A 27 2.07 9.63 -3.63
CA PHE A 27 1.77 10.75 -4.52
C PHE A 27 1.46 12.04 -3.75
N PHE A 28 0.71 11.95 -2.66
CA PHE A 28 0.39 13.10 -1.82
C PHE A 28 1.66 13.75 -1.23
N TYR A 29 2.54 12.96 -0.61
CA TYR A 29 3.80 13.44 -0.05
C TYR A 29 4.79 13.89 -1.13
N ALA A 30 4.83 13.22 -2.28
CA ALA A 30 5.64 13.63 -3.41
C ALA A 30 5.20 14.99 -3.98
N GLY A 31 3.92 15.35 -3.88
CA GLY A 31 3.41 16.67 -4.25
C GLY A 31 3.82 17.81 -3.31
N MET A 32 4.15 17.50 -2.05
CA MET A 32 4.55 18.49 -1.04
C MET A 32 6.06 18.77 -0.98
N VAL A 33 6.88 17.93 -1.62
CA VAL A 33 8.34 18.11 -1.67
C VAL A 33 8.79 18.91 -2.90
N ARG A 34 10.00 19.47 -2.83
CA ARG A 34 10.61 20.19 -3.96
C ARG A 34 10.73 19.27 -5.18
N ARG A 35 10.55 19.81 -6.38
CA ARG A 35 10.57 19.07 -7.67
C ARG A 35 11.76 18.10 -7.82
N LYS A 36 12.95 18.51 -7.38
CA LYS A 36 14.16 17.67 -7.41
C LYS A 36 14.11 16.41 -6.51
N ASN A 37 13.23 16.38 -5.50
CA ASN A 37 13.12 15.31 -4.51
C ASN A 37 11.87 14.42 -4.70
N VAL A 38 11.01 14.74 -5.68
CA VAL A 38 9.74 14.04 -5.96
C VAL A 38 10.01 12.56 -6.25
N LEU A 39 10.95 12.28 -7.16
CA LEU A 39 11.29 10.91 -7.55
C LEU A 39 11.80 10.09 -6.36
N ASN A 40 12.67 10.68 -5.54
CA ASN A 40 13.20 10.02 -4.35
C ASN A 40 12.09 9.65 -3.34
N THR A 41 11.12 10.56 -3.14
CA THR A 41 10.01 10.36 -2.20
C THR A 41 9.04 9.28 -2.69
N LEU A 42 8.74 9.26 -3.99
CA LEU A 42 7.94 8.19 -4.61
C LEU A 42 8.63 6.84 -4.49
N MET A 43 9.90 6.75 -4.91
CA MET A 43 10.66 5.48 -4.89
C MET A 43 10.80 4.91 -3.48
N ALA A 44 11.09 5.77 -2.49
CA ALA A 44 11.17 5.34 -1.09
C ALA A 44 9.83 4.76 -0.59
N SER A 45 8.71 5.39 -0.93
CA SER A 45 7.38 4.94 -0.50
C SER A 45 6.97 3.62 -1.19
N PHE A 46 7.25 3.46 -2.48
CA PHE A 46 7.01 2.20 -3.20
C PHE A 46 7.89 1.06 -2.70
N PHE A 47 9.17 1.34 -2.41
CA PHE A 47 10.08 0.37 -1.82
C PHE A 47 9.60 -0.07 -0.44
N CYS A 48 9.22 0.87 0.42
CA CYS A 48 8.64 0.57 1.74
C CYS A 48 7.34 -0.24 1.63
N CYS A 49 6.49 0.02 0.63
CA CYS A 49 5.27 -0.76 0.40
C CYS A 49 5.58 -2.24 0.11
N GLY A 50 6.54 -2.51 -0.79
CA GLY A 50 6.99 -3.86 -1.09
C GLY A 50 7.68 -4.53 0.10
N LEU A 51 8.60 -3.81 0.77
CA LEU A 51 9.31 -4.33 1.94
C LEU A 51 8.37 -4.65 3.10
N ALA A 52 7.42 -3.77 3.41
CA ALA A 52 6.43 -3.99 4.46
C ALA A 52 5.54 -5.20 4.13
N SER A 53 5.14 -5.38 2.87
CA SER A 53 4.36 -6.54 2.43
C SER A 53 5.13 -7.85 2.62
N LEU A 54 6.42 -7.87 2.29
CA LEU A 54 7.28 -9.04 2.49
C LEU A 54 7.50 -9.33 3.99
N LEU A 55 7.84 -8.31 4.77
CA LEU A 55 8.06 -8.46 6.21
C LEU A 55 6.80 -8.96 6.92
N TRP A 56 5.63 -8.45 6.53
CA TRP A 56 4.34 -8.91 7.07
C TRP A 56 4.11 -10.40 6.83
N VAL A 57 4.45 -10.92 5.64
CA VAL A 57 4.28 -12.35 5.33
C VAL A 57 5.27 -13.24 6.08
N ILE A 58 6.49 -12.76 6.36
CA ILE A 58 7.56 -13.59 6.94
C ILE A 58 7.52 -13.59 8.48
N ILE A 59 7.37 -12.41 9.09
CA ILE A 59 7.51 -12.21 10.54
C ILE A 59 6.39 -11.37 11.18
N GLY A 60 5.47 -10.83 10.36
CA GLY A 60 4.37 -9.98 10.81
C GLY A 60 3.23 -10.75 11.47
#